data_AF-A0A4R7Z3D9-F1
#
_entry.id   AF-A0A4R7Z3D9-F1
#
_cell.length_a   1.000
_cell.length_b   1.000
_cell.length_c   1.000
_cell.angle_alpha   90.00
_cell.angle_beta   90.00
_cell.angle_gamma   90.00
#
_symmetry.space_group_name_H-M   'P 1'
#
loop_
_entity.id
_entity.type
_entity.pdbx_description
1 polymer ?
#
loop_
_entity_poly.entity_id
_entity_poly.type
_entity_poly.pdbx_seq_one_letter_code
_entity_poly.pdbx_strand_id
1 'polypeptide(L)'
;MREEGKLAGKKEGIREGFLDGRKEGKKEELIETIVRLTTKKLEINSLSPKLEEKLDNTELRTLKIIRDNLLTIESLEDLEEYLN
;
A
#
# COMPACT_ATOMS: atom_id res chain seq x y z
N MET A 1 -2.44 40.98 7.92
CA MET A 1 -3.46 40.04 8.43
C MET A 1 -4.21 39.26 7.35
N ARG A 2 -5.01 39.86 6.43
CA ARG A 2 -5.79 39.07 5.43
C ARG A 2 -4.93 38.34 4.37
N GLU A 3 -3.84 38.96 3.93
CA GLU A 3 -2.90 38.37 2.95
C GLU A 3 -2.11 37.20 3.54
N GLU A 4 -1.64 37.34 4.79
CA GLU A 4 -0.88 36.33 5.52
C GLU A 4 -1.71 35.06 5.77
N GLY A 5 -3.00 35.21 6.13
CA GLY A 5 -3.91 34.09 6.33
C GLY A 5 -4.17 33.29 5.05
N LYS A 6 -4.30 33.97 3.89
CA LYS A 6 -4.45 33.30 2.59
C LYS A 6 -3.18 32.56 2.17
N LEU A 7 -2.01 33.17 2.40
CA LEU A 7 -0.73 32.57 2.07
C LEU A 7 -0.43 31.34 2.93
N ALA A 8 -0.78 31.40 4.23
CA ALA A 8 -0.65 30.28 5.15
C ALA A 8 -1.56 29.11 4.75
N GLY A 9 -2.84 29.36 4.45
CA GLY A 9 -3.77 28.33 4.02
C GLY A 9 -3.33 27.62 2.72
N LYS A 10 -2.79 28.36 1.75
CA LYS A 10 -2.25 27.77 0.52
C LYS A 10 -1.02 26.89 0.77
N LYS A 11 -0.12 27.31 1.67
CA LYS A 11 1.07 26.52 2.02
C LYS A 11 0.69 25.23 2.74
N GLU A 12 -0.29 25.28 3.65
CA GLU A 12 -0.76 24.09 4.36
C GLU A 12 -1.42 23.09 3.39
N GLY A 13 -2.32 23.55 2.50
CA GLY A 13 -2.97 22.67 1.53
C GLY A 13 -2.00 21.99 0.57
N ILE A 14 -0.94 22.67 0.13
CA ILE A 14 0.12 22.05 -0.69
C ILE A 14 0.88 20.99 0.12
N ARG A 15 1.14 21.25 1.40
CA ARG A 15 1.85 20.33 2.28
C ARG A 15 1.04 19.07 2.57
N GLU A 16 -0.23 19.23 2.90
CA GLU A 16 -1.18 18.13 3.11
C GLU A 16 -1.30 17.28 1.85
N GLY A 17 -1.57 17.89 0.70
CA GLY A 17 -1.66 17.17 -0.58
C GLY A 17 -0.38 16.40 -0.95
N PHE A 18 0.80 16.97 -0.67
CA PHE A 18 2.06 16.27 -0.87
C PHE A 18 2.24 15.08 0.09
N LEU A 19 1.84 15.22 1.35
CA LEU A 19 1.93 14.16 2.35
C LEU A 19 0.98 13.01 2.03
N ASP A 20 -0.25 13.32 1.60
CA ASP A 20 -1.25 12.33 1.21
C ASP A 20 -0.80 11.59 -0.05
N GLY A 21 -0.39 12.29 -1.10
CA GLY A 21 0.12 11.65 -2.32
C GLY A 21 1.35 10.77 -2.06
N ARG A 22 2.24 11.18 -1.14
CA ARG A 22 3.38 10.35 -0.72
C ARG A 22 2.95 9.11 0.07
N LYS A 23 1.86 9.18 0.82
CA LYS A 23 1.32 8.04 1.57
C LYS A 23 0.64 7.05 0.62
N GLU A 24 -0.14 7.55 -0.33
CA GLU A 24 -0.80 6.74 -1.37
C GLU A 24 0.23 6.04 -2.26
N GLY A 25 1.20 6.76 -2.82
CA GLY A 25 2.23 6.15 -3.68
C GLY A 25 3.08 5.10 -2.95
N LYS A 26 3.31 5.26 -1.64
CA LYS A 26 3.97 4.21 -0.82
C LYS A 26 3.09 2.99 -0.61
N LYS A 27 1.76 3.15 -0.56
CA LYS A 27 0.84 2.04 -0.42
C LYS A 27 0.76 1.26 -1.73
N GLU A 28 0.61 1.95 -2.84
CA GLU A 28 0.57 1.36 -4.19
C GLU A 28 1.86 0.57 -4.50
N GLU A 29 3.04 1.15 -4.28
CA GLU A 29 4.33 0.47 -4.53
C GLU A 29 4.50 -0.78 -3.67
N LEU A 30 4.00 -0.74 -2.44
CA LEU A 30 4.07 -1.87 -1.54
C LEU A 30 3.13 -3.00 -1.96
N ILE A 31 1.93 -2.67 -2.44
CA ILE A 31 0.99 -3.65 -3.00
C ILE A 31 1.58 -4.26 -4.27
N GLU A 32 2.08 -3.45 -5.21
CA GLU A 32 2.72 -3.92 -6.44
C GLU A 32 3.88 -4.89 -6.13
N THR A 33 4.71 -4.54 -5.14
CA THR A 33 5.81 -5.40 -4.69
C THR A 33 5.30 -6.73 -4.13
N ILE A 34 4.28 -6.69 -3.27
CA ILE A 34 3.67 -7.90 -2.69
C ILE A 34 3.12 -8.79 -3.80
N VAL A 35 2.32 -8.25 -4.72
CA VAL A 35 1.74 -8.99 -5.84
C VAL A 35 2.84 -9.62 -6.68
N ARG A 36 3.79 -8.82 -7.17
CA ARG A 36 4.84 -9.26 -8.09
C ARG A 36 5.74 -10.34 -7.50
N LEU A 37 6.12 -10.20 -6.23
CA LEU A 37 7.00 -11.17 -5.59
C LEU A 37 6.25 -12.45 -5.22
N THR A 38 5.00 -12.34 -4.77
CA THR A 38 4.16 -13.50 -4.45
C THR A 38 3.87 -14.32 -5.71
N THR A 39 3.45 -13.68 -6.80
CA THR A 39 3.17 -14.38 -8.06
C THR A 39 4.41 -15.07 -8.62
N LYS A 40 5.57 -14.40 -8.55
CA LYS A 40 6.86 -14.98 -8.94
C LYS A 40 7.26 -16.17 -8.06
N LYS A 41 7.05 -16.08 -6.74
CA LYS A 41 7.43 -17.15 -5.80
C LYS A 41 6.55 -18.39 -5.96
N LEU A 42 5.24 -18.19 -6.08
CA LEU A 42 4.26 -19.28 -6.20
C LEU A 42 4.10 -19.79 -7.64
N GLU A 43 4.86 -19.26 -8.59
CA GLU A 43 4.80 -19.60 -10.02
C GLU A 43 3.39 -19.46 -10.63
N ILE A 44 2.66 -18.41 -10.23
CA ILE A 44 1.32 -18.07 -10.75
C ILE A 44 1.36 -16.77 -11.57
N ASN A 45 0.39 -16.58 -12.47
CA ASN A 45 0.36 -15.41 -13.34
C ASN A 45 -0.17 -14.14 -12.66
N SER A 46 -1.16 -14.28 -11.77
CA SER A 46 -1.81 -13.16 -11.09
C SER A 46 -2.46 -13.65 -9.79
N LEU A 47 -2.75 -12.71 -8.88
CA LEU A 47 -3.63 -13.00 -7.75
C LEU A 47 -5.10 -12.99 -8.22
N SER A 48 -5.99 -13.51 -7.38
CA SER A 48 -7.42 -13.37 -7.66
C SER A 48 -7.87 -11.91 -7.43
N PRO A 49 -8.88 -11.40 -8.15
CA PRO A 49 -9.39 -10.05 -7.95
C PRO A 49 -9.81 -9.76 -6.50
N LYS A 50 -10.34 -10.78 -5.81
CA LYS A 50 -10.72 -10.70 -4.40
C LYS A 50 -9.53 -10.46 -3.48
N LEU A 51 -8.38 -11.05 -3.79
CA LEU A 51 -7.17 -10.91 -2.99
C LEU A 51 -6.48 -9.57 -3.23
N GLU A 52 -6.50 -9.08 -4.48
CA GLU A 52 -6.05 -7.73 -4.82
C GLU A 52 -6.90 -6.67 -4.11
N GLU A 53 -8.23 -6.81 -4.14
CA GLU A 53 -9.15 -5.93 -3.40
C GLU A 53 -8.87 -5.94 -1.88
N LYS A 54 -8.55 -7.11 -1.30
CA LYS A 54 -8.13 -7.19 0.11
C LYS A 54 -6.84 -6.40 0.36
N LEU A 55 -5.83 -6.53 -0.51
CA LEU A 55 -4.57 -5.78 -0.39
C LEU A 55 -4.81 -4.27 -0.50
N ASP A 56 -5.64 -3.83 -1.43
CA ASP A 56 -6.00 -2.42 -1.62
C ASP A 56 -6.70 -1.84 -0.40
N ASN A 57 -7.55 -2.62 0.28
CA ASN A 57 -8.24 -2.20 1.50
C ASN A 57 -7.39 -2.38 2.78
N THR A 58 -6.21 -2.99 2.68
CA THR A 58 -5.34 -3.28 3.82
C THR A 58 -4.56 -2.03 4.26
N GLU A 59 -4.38 -1.89 5.57
CA GLU A 59 -3.60 -0.82 6.17
C GLU A 59 -2.10 -0.92 5.81
N LEU A 60 -1.44 0.23 5.62
CA LEU A 60 -0.03 0.30 5.25
C LEU A 60 0.88 -0.48 6.22
N ARG A 61 0.51 -0.55 7.50
CA ARG A 61 1.27 -1.32 8.50
C ARG A 61 1.24 -2.82 8.21
N THR A 62 0.08 -3.37 7.88
CA THR A 62 -0.10 -4.78 7.57
C THR A 62 0.59 -5.13 6.26
N LEU A 63 0.49 -4.28 5.24
CA LEU A 63 1.24 -4.46 4.00
C LEU A 63 2.76 -4.52 4.23
N LYS A 64 3.30 -3.72 5.17
CA LYS A 64 4.74 -3.80 5.52
C LYS A 64 5.08 -5.13 6.18
N ILE A 65 4.21 -5.63 7.05
CA ILE A 65 4.37 -6.95 7.68
C ILE A 65 4.37 -8.05 6.60
N ILE A 66 3.45 -8.01 5.65
CA ILE A 66 3.41 -8.96 4.53
C ILE A 66 4.73 -8.92 3.75
N ARG A 67 5.20 -7.72 3.37
CA ARG A 67 6.49 -7.55 2.67
C ARG A 67 7.66 -8.14 3.47
N ASP A 68 7.72 -7.88 4.77
CA ASP A 68 8.83 -8.34 5.61
C ASP A 68 8.81 -9.88 5.80
N ASN A 69 7.64 -10.51 5.67
CA ASN A 69 7.45 -11.97 5.74
C ASN A 69 7.25 -12.62 4.36
N LEU A 70 7.50 -11.91 3.27
CA LEU A 70 7.17 -12.38 1.91
C LEU A 70 7.94 -13.65 1.54
N LEU A 71 9.15 -13.80 2.09
CA LEU A 71 9.97 -15.00 1.92
C LEU A 71 9.41 -16.23 2.66
N THR A 72 8.47 -16.08 3.60
CA THR A 72 7.84 -17.19 4.33
C THR A 72 6.50 -17.62 3.76
N ILE A 73 5.95 -16.86 2.80
CA ILE A 73 4.68 -17.19 2.12
C ILE A 73 4.96 -18.32 1.12
N GLU A 74 4.44 -19.52 1.35
CA GLU A 74 4.57 -20.69 0.48
C GLU A 74 3.26 -21.03 -0.25
N SER A 75 2.16 -20.37 0.11
CA SER A 75 0.84 -20.56 -0.50
C SER A 75 0.03 -19.25 -0.56
N LEU A 76 -1.09 -19.25 -1.29
CA LEU A 76 -2.02 -18.12 -1.27
C LEU A 76 -2.75 -18.02 0.07
N GLU A 77 -2.97 -19.16 0.73
CA GLU A 77 -3.54 -19.25 2.06
C GLU A 77 -2.67 -18.52 3.09
N ASP A 78 -1.33 -18.67 3.02
CA ASP A 78 -0.40 -17.96 3.91
C ASP A 78 -0.51 -16.44 3.76
N LEU A 79 -0.71 -15.95 2.53
CA LEU A 79 -0.95 -14.52 2.28
C LEU A 79 -2.31 -14.08 2.84
N GLU A 80 -3.34 -14.92 2.69
CA GLU A 80 -4.67 -14.64 3.23
C GLU A 80 -4.70 -14.53 4.76
N GLU A 81 -3.83 -15.25 5.48
CA GLU A 81 -3.70 -15.16 6.95
C GLU A 81 -3.36 -13.74 7.43
N TYR A 82 -2.60 -12.97 6.65
CA TYR A 82 -2.28 -11.57 6.98
C TYR A 82 -3.43 -10.59 6.67
N LEU A 83 -4.40 -11.01 5.87
CA LEU A 83 -5.47 -10.17 5.33
C LEU A 83 -6.84 -10.43 6.00
N ASN A 84 -6.88 -11.23 7.06
CA ASN A 84 -8.07 -11.54 7.86
C ASN A 84 -8.17 -10.67 9.12
#